data_AF-A0A3D2BVF1-F1
#
_entry.id   AF-A0A3D2BVF1-F1
#
_cell.length_a   1.000
_cell.length_b   1.000
_cell.length_c   1.000
_cell.angle_alpha   90.00
_cell.angle_beta   90.00
_cell.angle_gamma   90.00
#
_symmetry.space_group_name_H-M   'P 1'
#
loop_
_entity.id
_entity.type
_entity.pdbx_description
1 polymer ?
#
loop_
_entity_poly.entity_id
_entity_poly.type
_entity_poly.pdbx_seq_one_letter_code
_entity_poly.pdbx_strand_id
1 'polypeptide(L)'
;MPFAPPAADRRPHTIERHGRTIDDTYAWLRDEDWQRVMREPDELKPDIRAHLEAENTWTERALAPIAALREELAAELKARMKE
;
A
#
# COMPACT_ATOMS: atom_id res chain seq x y z
N MET A 1 22.67 1.64 9.44
CA MET A 1 21.39 1.13 9.96
C MET A 1 20.71 0.38 8.82
N PRO A 2 20.21 -0.85 9.02
CA PRO A 2 19.38 -1.51 8.00
C PRO A 2 18.14 -0.64 7.75
N PHE A 3 17.74 -0.53 6.49
CA PHE A 3 16.55 0.22 6.08
C PHE A 3 15.31 -0.53 6.57
N ALA A 4 14.69 -0.03 7.65
CA ALA A 4 13.56 -0.67 8.30
C ALA A 4 12.25 -0.40 7.54
N PRO A 5 11.27 -1.34 7.57
CA PRO A 5 9.94 -1.07 7.02
C PRO A 5 9.29 0.10 7.77
N PRO A 6 8.52 0.95 7.08
CA PRO A 6 7.79 2.02 7.73
C PRO A 6 6.73 1.42 8.67
N ALA A 7 6.64 1.98 9.87
CA ALA A 7 5.62 1.60 10.83
C ALA A 7 4.38 2.47 10.63
N ALA A 8 3.22 1.84 10.47
CA ALA A 8 1.95 2.56 10.48
C ALA A 8 1.61 3.01 11.90
N ASP A 9 1.12 4.25 12.03
CA ASP A 9 0.58 4.74 13.29
C ASP A 9 -0.60 3.89 13.77
N ARG A 10 -0.65 3.60 15.07
CA ARG A 10 -1.77 2.90 15.69
C ARG A 10 -2.71 3.92 16.30
N ARG A 11 -3.90 4.08 15.72
CA ARG A 11 -4.91 5.04 16.16
C ARG A 11 -6.09 4.27 16.74
N PRO A 12 -6.43 4.41 18.04
CA PRO A 12 -7.55 3.69 18.63
C PRO A 12 -8.84 3.92 17.84
N HIS A 13 -9.43 2.85 17.33
CA HIS A 13 -10.68 2.90 16.60
C HIS A 13 -11.38 1.55 16.75
N THR A 14 -12.67 1.58 17.08
CA THR A 14 -13.47 0.38 17.28
C THR A 14 -14.69 0.41 16.37
N ILE A 15 -14.98 -0.74 15.77
CA ILE A 15 -16.18 -0.93 14.94
C ILE A 15 -17.04 -2.03 15.53
N GLU A 16 -18.35 -1.91 15.40
CA GLU A 16 -19.28 -2.97 15.76
C GLU A 16 -19.79 -3.68 14.50
N ARG A 17 -19.60 -5.00 14.43
CA ARG A 17 -20.06 -5.84 13.33
C ARG A 17 -20.74 -7.08 13.89
N HIS A 18 -22.02 -7.24 13.56
CA HIS A 18 -22.81 -8.40 13.99
C HIS A 18 -22.79 -8.63 15.52
N GLY A 19 -22.91 -7.54 16.30
CA GLY A 19 -22.88 -7.59 17.76
C GLY A 19 -21.50 -7.90 18.36
N ARG A 20 -20.42 -7.80 17.58
CA ARG A 20 -19.03 -7.93 18.06
C ARG A 20 -18.29 -6.63 17.87
N THR A 21 -17.58 -6.21 18.91
CA THR A 21 -16.63 -5.08 18.85
C THR A 21 -15.30 -5.57 18.30
N ILE A 22 -14.79 -4.90 17.27
CA ILE A 22 -13.49 -5.14 16.65
C ILE A 22 -12.65 -3.89 16.87
N ASP A 23 -11.46 -4.05 17.44
CA ASP A 23 -10.44 -3.00 17.52
C ASP A 23 -9.66 -2.97 16.20
N ASP A 24 -9.84 -1.89 15.44
CA ASP A 24 -9.17 -1.66 14.16
C ASP A 24 -8.28 -0.43 14.27
N THR A 25 -7.10 -0.59 14.86
CA THR A 25 -6.15 0.52 15.05
C THR A 25 -5.61 1.13 13.77
N TYR A 26 -5.90 0.52 12.62
CA TYR A 26 -5.42 0.93 11.30
C TYR A 26 -6.55 1.40 10.38
N ALA A 27 -7.77 1.58 10.92
CA ALA A 27 -8.91 2.05 10.16
C ALA A 27 -8.64 3.38 9.41
N TRP A 28 -7.72 4.21 9.92
CA TRP A 28 -7.32 5.46 9.30
C TRP A 28 -6.60 5.29 7.95
N LEU A 29 -6.03 4.12 7.65
CA LEU A 29 -5.43 3.81 6.33
C LEU A 29 -6.50 3.59 5.25
N ARG A 30 -7.76 3.41 5.65
CA ARG A 30 -8.87 3.29 4.73
C ARG A 30 -9.49 4.67 4.50
N ASP A 31 -9.38 5.15 3.27
CA ASP A 31 -10.18 6.30 2.86
C ASP A 31 -11.65 5.89 2.70
N GLU A 32 -12.57 6.71 3.21
CA GLU A 32 -14.01 6.46 3.11
C GLU A 32 -14.47 6.64 1.66
N ASP A 33 -13.87 7.59 0.94
CA ASP A 33 -14.12 7.90 -0.46
C ASP A 33 -13.05 7.29 -1.38
N TRP A 34 -12.56 6.08 -1.08
CA TRP A 34 -11.52 5.41 -1.87
C TRP A 34 -11.85 5.34 -3.38
N GLN A 35 -13.13 5.24 -3.75
CA GLN A 35 -13.58 5.24 -5.14
C GLN A 35 -13.39 6.59 -5.85
N ARG A 36 -13.46 7.69 -5.09
CA ARG A 36 -13.15 9.03 -5.60
C ARG A 36 -11.65 9.20 -5.69
N VAL A 37 -10.91 8.78 -4.66
CA VAL A 37 -9.44 8.80 -4.67
C VAL A 37 -8.84 8.01 -5.84
N MET A 38 -9.45 6.90 -6.25
CA MET A 38 -9.00 6.17 -7.46
C MET A 38 -9.13 6.98 -8.76
N ARG A 39 -10.04 7.96 -8.81
CA ARG A 39 -10.23 8.88 -9.95
C ARG A 39 -9.44 10.17 -9.77
N GLU A 40 -9.36 10.65 -8.54
CA GLU A 40 -8.76 11.91 -8.12
C GLU A 40 -7.73 11.61 -7.00
N PRO A 41 -6.50 11.19 -7.35
CA PRO A 41 -5.51 10.75 -6.36
C PRO A 41 -5.16 11.84 -5.34
N ASP A 42 -5.27 13.11 -5.75
CA ASP A 42 -4.98 14.29 -4.93
C ASP A 42 -5.92 14.47 -3.75
N GLU A 43 -7.08 13.82 -3.76
CA GLU A 43 -8.02 13.83 -2.64
C GLU A 43 -7.71 12.80 -1.56
N LEU A 44 -6.71 11.94 -1.77
CA LEU A 44 -6.27 10.99 -0.75
C LEU A 44 -5.80 11.75 0.50
N LYS A 45 -6.30 11.34 1.67
CA LYS A 45 -5.87 11.90 2.96
C LYS A 45 -4.33 11.93 3.06
N PRO A 46 -3.72 13.07 3.46
CA PRO A 46 -2.28 13.26 3.43
C PRO A 46 -1.51 12.24 4.29
N ASP A 47 -2.07 11.84 5.44
CA ASP A 47 -1.50 10.81 6.29
C ASP A 47 -1.39 9.45 5.59
N ILE A 48 -2.45 9.06 4.85
CA ILE A 48 -2.47 7.79 4.11
C ILE A 48 -1.46 7.85 2.97
N ARG A 49 -1.43 8.97 2.23
CA ARG A 49 -0.47 9.21 1.15
C ARG A 49 0.97 9.08 1.65
N ALA A 50 1.31 9.77 2.75
CA ALA A 50 2.64 9.74 3.32
C ALA A 50 3.07 8.31 3.71
N HIS A 51 2.15 7.52 4.26
CA HIS A 51 2.43 6.12 4.59
C HIS A 51 2.64 5.25 3.34
N LEU A 52 1.80 5.42 2.31
CA LEU A 52 1.94 4.69 1.04
C LEU A 52 3.24 5.05 0.30
N GLU A 53 3.65 6.32 0.33
CA GLU A 53 4.93 6.75 -0.26
C GLU A 53 6.14 6.16 0.48
N ALA A 54 6.06 6.07 1.81
CA ALA A 54 7.09 5.41 2.62
C ALA A 54 7.17 3.91 2.29
N GLU A 55 6.02 3.24 2.16
CA GLU A 55 5.93 1.82 1.78
C GLU A 55 6.45 1.56 0.36
N ASN A 56 6.12 2.43 -0.60
CA ASN A 56 6.64 2.36 -1.97
C ASN A 56 8.16 2.53 -1.99
N THR A 57 8.69 3.54 -1.29
CA THR A 57 10.14 3.77 -1.18
C THR A 57 10.86 2.56 -0.58
N TRP A 58 10.26 1.93 0.44
CA TRP A 58 10.79 0.72 1.03
C TRP A 58 10.78 -0.46 0.06
N THR A 59 9.67 -0.64 -0.63
CA THR A 59 9.50 -1.69 -1.63
C THR A 59 10.51 -1.54 -2.77
N GLU A 60 10.72 -0.32 -3.28
CA GLU A 60 11.72 -0.05 -4.32
C GLU A 60 13.12 -0.45 -3.87
N ARG A 61 13.50 -0.11 -2.63
CA ARG A 61 14.82 -0.48 -2.08
C ARG A 61 14.94 -1.97 -1.80
N ALA A 62 13.90 -2.60 -1.28
CA ALA A 62 13.87 -4.02 -0.99
C ALA A 62 13.93 -4.87 -2.26
N LEU A 63 13.30 -4.40 -3.35
CA LEU A 63 13.27 -5.08 -4.64
C LEU A 63 14.41 -4.69 -5.58
N ALA A 64 15.16 -3.62 -5.28
CA ALA A 64 16.31 -3.18 -6.09
C ALA A 64 17.30 -4.30 -6.44
N PRO A 65 17.66 -5.24 -5.53
CA PRO A 65 18.60 -6.32 -5.86
C PRO A 65 18.10 -7.29 -6.94
N ILE A 66 16.78 -7.42 -7.10
CA ILE A 66 16.15 -8.34 -8.05
C ILE A 66 15.52 -7.63 -9.26
N ALA A 67 15.81 -6.34 -9.45
CA ALA A 67 15.21 -5.55 -10.51
C ALA A 67 15.42 -6.16 -11.91
N ALA A 68 16.62 -6.67 -12.19
CA ALA A 68 16.94 -7.31 -13.47
C ALA A 68 16.09 -8.57 -13.73
N LEU A 69 15.96 -9.44 -12.72
CA LEU A 69 15.12 -10.65 -12.81
C LEU A 69 13.65 -10.29 -13.01
N ARG A 70 13.17 -9.22 -12.38
CA ARG A 70 11.78 -8.77 -12.51
C ARG A 70 11.48 -8.27 -13.93
N GLU A 71 12.41 -7.53 -14.53
CA GLU A 71 12.29 -7.05 -15.92
C GLU A 71 12.26 -8.21 -16.91
N GLU A 72 13.14 -9.21 -16.73
CA GLU A 72 13.17 -10.43 -17.55
C GLU A 72 11.83 -11.17 -17.52
N LEU A 73 11.33 -11.47 -16.31
CA LEU A 73 10.05 -12.16 -16.14
C LEU A 73 8.88 -11.34 -16.69
N ALA A 74 8.90 -10.02 -16.52
CA ALA A 74 7.86 -9.15 -17.06
C ALA A 74 7.84 -9.14 -18.60
N ALA A 75 9.00 -9.22 -19.24
CA ALA A 75 9.10 -9.33 -20.70
C ALA A 75 8.58 -10.70 -21.19
N GLU A 76 8.96 -11.79 -20.50
CA GLU A 76 8.48 -13.14 -20.82
C GLU A 76 6.95 -13.26 -20.74
N LEU A 77 6.35 -12.77 -19.64
CA LEU A 77 4.91 -12.80 -19.45
C LEU A 77 4.16 -11.99 -20.51
N LYS A 78 4.67 -10.80 -20.88
CA LYS A 78 4.08 -9.97 -21.94
C LYS A 78 4.16 -10.64 -23.31
N ALA A 79 5.27 -11.30 -23.63
CA ALA A 79 5.44 -12.02 -24.89
C ALA A 79 4.39 -13.15 -24.99
N ARG A 80 4.17 -13.90 -23.90
CA ARG A 80 3.21 -15.00 -23.85
C ARG A 80 1.73 -14.58 -23.92
N MET A 81 1.39 -13.35 -23.53
CA MET A 81 0.03 -12.82 -23.63
C MET A 81 -0.32 -12.27 -25.02
N LYS A 82 0.67 -12.06 -25.88
CA LYS A 82 0.49 -11.47 -27.22
C LYS A 82 0.40 -12.52 -28.33
N GLU A 83 0.46 -13.80 -27.98
CA GLU A 83 0.12 -14.96 -28.81
C GLU A 83 -1.34 -15.38 -28.66
#